data_AF-A0A8J3DB33-F1
#
_entry.id   AF-A0A8J3DB33-F1
#
_cell.length_a   1.000
_cell.length_b   1.000
_cell.length_c   1.000
_cell.angle_alpha   90.00
_cell.angle_beta   90.00
_cell.angle_gamma   90.00
#
_symmetry.space_group_name_H-M   'P 1'
#
loop_
_entity.id
_entity.type
_entity.pdbx_description
1 polymer ?
#
loop_
_entity_poly.entity_id
_entity_poly.type
_entity_poly.pdbx_seq_one_letter_code
_entity_poly.pdbx_strand_id
1 'polypeptide(L)'
;MNIYAHWLPSNAYYVFHLLAWLGAVIALQWLGFPRLLWQNRHAIFYPAILLGSYLALTDIVAVHFEVWHFDEKLILAGAVSSPFLQFFLKPFGVPIEEWLFFYLTALLVAQSFILFLPASLRHAKRD
;
A
#
# COMPACT_ATOMS: atom_id res chain seq x y z
N MET A 1 21.88 -11.81 14.51
CA MET A 1 22.23 -10.96 13.35
C MET A 1 21.09 -9.97 13.17
N ASN A 2 21.28 -8.72 13.63
CA ASN A 2 20.24 -7.71 13.64
C ASN A 2 20.34 -6.92 12.32
N ILE A 3 19.48 -7.25 11.36
CA ILE A 3 19.43 -6.60 10.04
C ILE A 3 18.65 -5.28 10.07
N TYR A 4 18.14 -4.87 11.23
CA TYR A 4 17.32 -3.68 11.36
C TYR A 4 18.17 -2.42 11.55
N ALA A 5 17.73 -1.34 10.91
CA ALA A 5 18.31 -0.01 11.05
C ALA A 5 18.14 0.48 12.50
N HIS A 6 19.22 0.43 13.29
CA HIS A 6 19.24 0.89 14.69
C HIS A 6 18.87 2.37 14.87
N TRP A 7 18.98 3.17 13.81
CA TRP A 7 18.61 4.59 13.80
C TRP A 7 17.11 4.82 13.60
N LEU A 8 16.35 3.79 13.21
CA LEU A 8 14.92 3.91 12.95
C LEU A 8 14.14 3.34 14.16
N PRO A 9 13.10 4.04 14.66
CA PRO A 9 12.23 3.49 15.70
C PRO A 9 11.51 2.22 15.20
N SER A 10 11.34 1.23 16.08
CA SER A 10 10.73 -0.06 15.69
C SER A 10 9.31 0.08 15.12
N ASN A 11 8.52 0.99 15.70
CA ASN A 11 7.16 1.30 15.25
C ASN A 11 7.12 1.93 13.83
N ALA A 12 8.24 2.45 13.34
CA ALA A 12 8.35 3.01 12.00
C ALA A 12 8.90 1.97 11.00
N TYR A 13 9.26 0.77 11.45
CA TYR A 13 9.85 -0.25 10.58
C TYR A 13 8.92 -0.62 9.45
N TYR A 14 7.63 -0.87 9.73
CA TYR A 14 6.73 -1.32 8.69
C TYR A 14 6.54 -0.25 7.60
N VAL A 15 6.17 0.98 7.98
CA VAL A 15 5.98 2.08 7.02
C VAL A 15 7.27 2.39 6.24
N PHE A 16 8.43 2.34 6.90
CA PHE A 16 9.70 2.58 6.23
C PHE A 16 10.00 1.53 5.18
N HIS A 17 9.90 0.24 5.52
CA HIS A 17 10.17 -0.84 4.56
C HIS A 17 9.17 -0.77 3.39
N LEU A 18 7.90 -0.50 3.69
CA LEU A 18 6.85 -0.34 2.70
C LEU A 18 7.19 0.77 1.68
N LEU A 19 7.55 1.96 2.17
CA LEU A 19 7.86 3.10 1.29
C LEU A 19 9.22 2.95 0.59
N ALA A 20 10.24 2.45 1.29
CA ALA A 20 11.57 2.25 0.73
C ALA A 20 11.57 1.22 -0.40
N TRP A 21 10.72 0.18 -0.31
CA TRP A 21 10.57 -0.82 -1.36
C TRP A 21 9.49 -0.45 -2.38
N LEU A 22 8.21 -0.51 -1.99
CA LEU A 22 7.11 -0.33 -2.95
C LEU A 22 7.07 1.10 -3.47
N GLY A 23 7.27 2.08 -2.59
CA GLY A 23 7.32 3.49 -2.98
C GLY A 23 8.42 3.78 -4.01
N ALA A 24 9.60 3.20 -3.85
CA ALA A 24 10.70 3.34 -4.80
C ALA A 24 10.34 2.73 -6.17
N VAL A 25 9.75 1.53 -6.21
CA VAL A 25 9.35 0.90 -7.48
C VAL A 25 8.27 1.72 -8.19
N ILE A 26 7.24 2.17 -7.46
CA ILE A 26 6.19 3.04 -8.01
C ILE A 26 6.79 4.35 -8.55
N ALA A 27 7.72 4.96 -7.81
CA ALA A 27 8.41 6.16 -8.28
C ALA A 27 9.17 5.90 -9.59
N LEU A 28 9.89 4.79 -9.71
CA LEU A 28 10.59 4.42 -10.94
C LEU A 28 9.62 4.19 -12.12
N GLN A 29 8.46 3.57 -11.89
CA GLN A 29 7.44 3.39 -12.92
C GLN A 29 6.93 4.74 -13.45
N TRP A 30 6.69 5.71 -12.55
CA TRP A 30 6.25 7.05 -12.93
C TRP A 30 7.35 7.91 -13.56
N LEU A 31 8.61 7.73 -13.17
CA LEU A 31 9.74 8.42 -13.81
C LEU A 31 9.97 7.90 -15.24
N GLY A 32 9.81 6.59 -15.47
CA GLY A 32 10.03 5.97 -16.77
C GLY A 32 8.87 6.14 -17.75
N PHE A 33 7.63 6.06 -17.28
CA PHE A 33 6.45 5.97 -18.14
C PHE A 33 5.28 6.91 -17.75
N PRO A 34 5.52 8.18 -17.41
CA PRO A 34 4.48 9.05 -16.84
C PRO A 34 3.29 9.25 -17.77
N ARG A 35 3.54 9.44 -19.07
CA ARG A 35 2.48 9.65 -20.08
C ARG A 35 1.59 8.42 -20.22
N LEU A 36 2.20 7.23 -20.31
CA LEU A 36 1.49 5.97 -20.49
C LEU A 36 0.58 5.66 -19.29
N LEU A 37 1.10 5.85 -18.07
CA LEU A 37 0.34 5.65 -16.84
C LEU A 37 -0.79 6.69 -16.71
N TRP A 38 -0.51 7.95 -17.04
CA TRP A 38 -1.53 9.00 -16.98
C TRP A 38 -2.69 8.77 -17.96
N GLN A 39 -2.39 8.37 -19.19
CA GLN A 39 -3.42 8.06 -20.20
C GLN A 39 -4.30 6.86 -19.81
N ASN A 40 -3.78 5.93 -19.01
CA ASN A 40 -4.50 4.75 -18.53
C ASN A 40 -4.91 4.85 -17.07
N ARG A 41 -4.91 6.06 -16.48
CA ARG A 41 -5.12 6.28 -15.03
C ARG A 41 -6.40 5.65 -14.49
N HIS A 42 -7.48 5.60 -15.27
CA HIS A 42 -8.74 4.98 -14.84
C HIS A 42 -8.63 3.46 -14.75
N ALA A 43 -7.96 2.83 -15.73
CA ALA A 43 -7.70 1.39 -15.72
C ALA A 43 -6.72 0.96 -14.61
N ILE A 44 -5.98 1.92 -14.03
CA ILE A 44 -5.08 1.70 -12.89
C ILE A 44 -5.82 1.96 -11.57
N PHE A 45 -6.48 3.11 -11.47
CA PHE A 45 -7.07 3.62 -10.24
C PHE A 45 -8.26 2.78 -9.75
N TYR A 46 -9.18 2.39 -10.65
CA TYR A 46 -10.36 1.64 -10.23
C TYR A 46 -10.02 0.25 -9.67
N PRO A 47 -9.19 -0.58 -10.33
CA PRO A 47 -8.78 -1.86 -9.75
C PRO A 47 -7.99 -1.68 -8.45
N ALA A 48 -7.11 -0.67 -8.37
CA ALA A 48 -6.31 -0.42 -7.18
C ALA A 48 -7.18 -0.09 -5.96
N ILE A 49 -8.20 0.78 -6.13
CA ILE A 49 -9.15 1.10 -5.06
C ILE A 49 -10.01 -0.10 -4.72
N LEU A 50 -10.55 -0.79 -5.72
CA LEU A 50 -11.46 -1.91 -5.48
C LEU A 50 -10.75 -3.02 -4.69
N LEU A 51 -9.59 -3.46 -5.17
CA LEU A 51 -8.84 -4.54 -4.53
C LEU A 51 -8.23 -4.10 -3.20
N GLY A 52 -7.65 -2.89 -3.14
CA GLY A 52 -7.09 -2.37 -1.90
C GLY A 52 -8.14 -2.27 -0.79
N SER A 53 -9.35 -1.80 -1.12
CA SER A 53 -10.45 -1.71 -0.15
C SER A 53 -10.99 -3.09 0.23
N TYR A 54 -11.14 -4.01 -0.74
CA TYR A 54 -11.59 -5.37 -0.46
C TYR A 54 -10.66 -6.10 0.52
N LEU A 55 -9.35 -6.00 0.31
CA LEU A 55 -8.36 -6.63 1.17
C LEU A 55 -8.35 -5.99 2.56
N ALA A 56 -8.35 -4.66 2.65
CA ALA A 56 -8.42 -3.97 3.93
C ALA A 56 -9.69 -4.32 4.74
N LEU A 57 -10.85 -4.38 4.08
CA LEU A 57 -12.09 -4.80 4.72
C LEU A 57 -12.03 -6.26 5.21
N THR A 58 -11.37 -7.14 4.45
CA THR A 58 -11.17 -8.54 4.84
C THR A 58 -10.29 -8.62 6.10
N ASP A 59 -9.24 -7.80 6.19
CA ASP A 59 -8.40 -7.72 7.38
C ASP A 59 -9.13 -7.17 8.59
N ILE A 60 -10.02 -6.18 8.42
CA ILE A 60 -10.89 -5.70 9.51
C ILE A 60 -11.74 -6.86 10.05
N VAL A 61 -12.32 -7.66 9.16
CA VAL A 61 -13.11 -8.83 9.53
C VAL A 61 -12.24 -9.86 10.28
N ALA A 62 -11.04 -10.15 9.77
CA ALA A 62 -10.13 -11.10 10.39
C ALA A 62 -9.68 -10.66 11.80
N VAL A 63 -9.39 -9.37 11.99
CA VAL A 63 -9.07 -8.78 13.30
C VAL A 63 -10.27 -8.84 14.24
N HIS A 64 -11.47 -8.52 13.74
CA HIS A 64 -12.69 -8.56 14.54
C HIS A 64 -13.00 -9.95 15.10
N PHE A 65 -12.68 -11.00 14.33
CA PHE A 65 -12.85 -12.40 14.73
C PHE A 65 -11.61 -13.00 15.41
N GLU A 66 -10.62 -12.19 15.78
CA GLU A 66 -9.37 -12.63 16.43
C GLU A 66 -8.58 -13.70 15.65
N VAL A 67 -8.82 -13.80 14.34
CA VAL A 67 -8.10 -14.73 13.45
C VAL A 67 -6.67 -14.23 13.20
N TRP A 68 -6.49 -12.91 13.20
CA TRP A 68 -5.23 -12.23 12.90
C TRP A 68 -5.02 -11.03 13.84
N HIS A 69 -3.77 -10.75 14.18
CA HIS A 69 -3.37 -9.66 15.07
C HIS A 69 -2.12 -8.95 14.56
N PHE A 70 -2.01 -7.66 14.85
CA PHE A 70 -0.85 -6.84 14.50
C PHE A 70 0.04 -6.59 15.73
N ASP A 71 1.35 -6.73 15.58
CA ASP A 71 2.32 -6.40 16.63
C ASP A 71 2.49 -4.88 16.77
N GLU A 72 1.98 -4.33 17.87
CA GLU A 72 2.05 -2.90 18.21
C GLU A 72 3.49 -2.35 18.22
N LYS A 73 4.51 -3.20 18.41
CA LYS A 73 5.91 -2.73 18.43
C LYS A 73 6.43 -2.35 17.04
N LEU A 74 5.76 -2.80 15.99
CA LEU A 74 6.20 -2.68 14.59
C LEU A 74 5.38 -1.67 13.77
N ILE A 75 4.30 -1.14 14.36
CA ILE A 75 3.36 -0.21 13.72
C ILE A 75 3.30 1.12 14.45
N LEU A 76 3.02 2.19 13.72
CA LEU A 76 2.94 3.57 14.18
C LEU A 76 1.89 3.75 15.28
N ALA A 77 0.80 2.98 15.24
CA ALA A 77 -0.23 3.02 16.26
C ALA A 77 0.31 2.69 17.66
N GLY A 78 1.28 1.78 17.77
CA GLY A 78 1.92 1.46 19.05
C GLY A 78 2.92 2.52 19.53
N ALA A 79 3.24 3.52 18.71
CA ALA A 79 4.06 4.66 19.11
C ALA A 79 3.28 5.70 19.94
N VAL A 80 1.95 5.62 19.95
CA VAL A 80 1.07 6.62 20.58
C VAL A 80 0.17 5.99 21.63
N SER A 81 -0.04 6.69 22.74
CA SER A 81 -0.96 6.27 23.81
C SER A 81 -2.31 7.00 23.78
N SER A 82 -2.46 8.01 22.92
CA SER A 82 -3.70 8.77 22.78
C SER A 82 -4.76 7.94 22.06
N PRO A 83 -5.94 7.68 22.66
CA PRO A 83 -7.00 6.90 22.02
C PRO A 83 -7.46 7.51 20.69
N PHE A 84 -7.47 8.84 20.61
CA PHE A 84 -7.79 9.56 19.37
C PHE A 84 -6.77 9.21 18.27
N LEU A 85 -5.47 9.36 18.55
CA LEU A 85 -4.42 9.08 17.56
C LEU A 85 -4.36 7.59 17.19
N GLN A 86 -4.61 6.69 18.15
CA GLN A 86 -4.67 5.26 17.87
C GLN A 86 -5.78 4.92 16.87
N PHE A 87 -6.97 5.52 17.00
CA PHE A 87 -8.05 5.29 16.04
C PHE A 87 -7.67 5.75 14.62
N PHE A 88 -6.97 6.89 14.48
CA PHE A 88 -6.51 7.36 13.17
C PHE A 88 -5.39 6.51 12.57
N LEU A 89 -4.49 5.96 13.40
CA LEU A 89 -3.38 5.12 12.95
C LEU A 89 -3.74 3.65 12.82
N LYS A 90 -4.83 3.20 13.43
CA LYS A 90 -5.33 1.82 13.39
C LYS A 90 -6.86 1.78 13.34
N PRO A 91 -7.48 2.35 12.29
CA PRO A 91 -8.93 2.38 12.18
C PRO A 91 -9.48 0.95 12.12
N PHE A 92 -10.52 0.69 12.91
CA PHE A 92 -11.17 -0.63 13.02
C PHE A 92 -10.21 -1.79 13.33
N GLY A 93 -9.10 -1.51 14.01
CA GLY A 93 -8.13 -2.54 14.39
C GLY A 93 -7.10 -2.87 13.32
N VAL A 94 -7.12 -2.21 12.16
CA VAL A 94 -6.15 -2.42 11.07
C VAL A 94 -5.25 -1.19 10.93
N PRO A 95 -3.91 -1.34 11.05
CA PRO A 95 -2.97 -0.21 11.02
C PRO A 95 -2.94 0.44 9.63
N ILE A 96 -2.77 1.77 9.58
CA ILE A 96 -2.72 2.53 8.31
C ILE A 96 -1.64 2.04 7.35
N GLU A 97 -0.58 1.45 7.88
CA GLU A 97 0.48 0.82 7.10
C GLU A 97 -0.03 -0.37 6.30
N GLU A 98 -0.98 -1.14 6.84
CA GLU A 98 -1.60 -2.26 6.15
C GLU A 98 -2.56 -1.78 5.05
N TRP A 99 -3.36 -0.74 5.34
CA TRP A 99 -4.15 -0.06 4.32
C TRP A 99 -3.26 0.43 3.17
N LEU A 100 -2.16 1.09 3.50
CA LEU A 100 -1.19 1.58 2.53
C LEU A 100 -0.56 0.42 1.77
N PHE A 101 -0.21 -0.68 2.43
CA PHE A 101 0.33 -1.89 1.80
C PHE A 101 -0.62 -2.44 0.74
N PHE A 102 -1.91 -2.60 1.06
CA PHE A 102 -2.88 -3.10 0.09
C PHE A 102 -3.06 -2.16 -1.10
N TYR A 103 -3.22 -0.86 -0.86
CA TYR A 103 -3.39 0.10 -1.95
C TYR A 103 -2.14 0.24 -2.82
N LEU A 104 -0.95 0.33 -2.22
CA LEU A 104 0.30 0.42 -2.98
C LEU A 104 0.58 -0.86 -3.76
N THR A 105 0.29 -2.03 -3.19
CA THR A 105 0.46 -3.31 -3.89
C THR A 105 -0.52 -3.41 -5.05
N ALA A 106 -1.80 -3.12 -4.85
CA ALA A 106 -2.79 -3.15 -5.92
C ALA A 106 -2.47 -2.11 -7.02
N LEU A 107 -2.01 -0.93 -6.63
CA LEU A 107 -1.53 0.11 -7.54
C LEU A 107 -0.32 -0.35 -8.35
N LEU A 108 0.69 -0.91 -7.70
CA LEU A 108 1.90 -1.45 -8.34
C LEU A 108 1.53 -2.53 -9.36
N VAL A 109 0.65 -3.47 -9.00
CA VAL A 109 0.18 -4.53 -9.90
C VAL A 109 -0.56 -3.94 -11.09
N ALA A 110 -1.50 -3.02 -10.86
CA ALA A 110 -2.27 -2.40 -11.94
C ALA A 110 -1.38 -1.58 -12.91
N GLN A 111 -0.43 -0.81 -12.38
CA GLN A 111 0.56 -0.08 -13.20
C GLN A 111 1.41 -1.06 -14.01
N SER A 112 1.97 -2.09 -13.36
CA SER A 112 2.80 -3.10 -14.02
C SER A 112 2.04 -3.79 -15.15
N PHE A 113 0.77 -4.14 -14.91
CA PHE A 113 -0.08 -4.73 -15.94
C PHE A 113 -0.20 -3.83 -17.16
N ILE A 114 -0.48 -2.53 -16.99
CA ILE A 114 -0.54 -1.57 -18.10
C ILE A 114 0.80 -1.43 -18.84
N LEU A 115 1.91 -1.40 -18.09
CA LEU A 115 3.27 -1.28 -18.69
C LEU A 115 3.60 -2.48 -19.59
N PHE A 116 3.17 -3.69 -19.22
CA PHE A 116 3.40 -4.91 -19.99
C PHE A 116 2.28 -5.27 -20.97
N LEU A 117 1.08 -4.68 -20.82
CA LEU A 117 -0.05 -4.92 -21.72
C LEU A 117 0.28 -4.47 -23.15
N PRO A 118 -0.01 -5.24 -24.21
CA PRO A 118 0.20 -4.81 -25.59
C PRO A 118 -0.52 -3.48 -25.91
N ALA A 119 0.11 -2.62 -26.71
CA ALA A 119 -0.43 -1.30 -27.05
C ALA A 119 -1.85 -1.35 -27.65
N SER A 120 -2.22 -2.43 -28.35
CA SER A 120 -3.56 -2.63 -28.92
C SER A 120 -4.68 -2.82 -27.89
N LEU A 121 -4.33 -3.20 -26.65
CA LEU A 121 -5.27 -3.46 -25.58
C LEU A 121 -5.29 -2.35 -24.51
N ARG A 122 -4.43 -1.33 -24.67
CA ARG A 122 -4.41 -0.17 -23.77
C ARG A 122 -5.53 0.79 -24.14
N HIS A 123 -6.08 1.48 -23.13
CA HIS A 123 -7.20 2.41 -23.31
C HIS A 123 -6.78 3.65 -24.12
N ALA A 124 -5.50 4.02 -24.02
CA ALA A 124 -4.89 5.04 -24.85
C ALA A 124 -4.85 4.56 -26.32
N LYS A 125 -5.82 5.03 -27.11
CA LYS A 125 -5.85 4.86 -28.56
C LYS A 125 -4.48 5.23 -29.14
N ARG A 126 -3.96 4.38 -30.04
CA ARG A 126 -2.78 4.69 -30.87
C ARG A 126 -2.96 6.07 -31.49
N ASP A 127 -2.10 7.02 -31.14
CA ASP A 127 -1.81 8.14 -32.04
C ASP A 127 -1.07 7.61 -33.27
#